data_AF-A0A7C0ZR47-F1
#
_entry.id   AF-A0A7C0ZR47-F1
#
_cell.length_a   1.000
_cell.length_b   1.000
_cell.length_c   1.000
_cell.angle_alpha   90.00
_cell.angle_beta   90.00
_cell.angle_gamma   90.00
#
_symmetry.space_group_name_H-M   'P 1'
#
loop_
_entity.id
_entity.type
_entity.pdbx_description
1 polymer ?
#
loop_
_entity_poly.entity_id
_entity_poly.type
_entity_poly.pdbx_seq_one_letter_code
_entity_poly.pdbx_strand_id
1 'polypeptide(L)'
;MIRAHKTLHELVLSLASHQVKYSLLEREIEKNGILPAAKKLDITLIAYSPLELGILTGKFRRYRERIRSTGYRKWHRFFRRPGLKKSLPLIRLPEEIAENHGATAAAVALRIHLTGEELHRIDEPSKIVCRELL
;
A
#
# COMPACT_ATOMS: atom_id res chain seq x y z
N MET A 1 -16.57 4.01 -4.09
CA MET A 1 -16.42 2.94 -5.11
C MET A 1 -17.77 2.39 -5.58
N ILE A 2 -18.55 1.69 -4.74
CA ILE A 2 -19.81 1.03 -5.16
C ILE A 2 -20.80 1.98 -5.86
N ARG A 3 -21.06 3.15 -5.26
CA ARG A 3 -21.91 4.17 -5.88
C ARG A 3 -21.41 4.59 -7.26
N ALA A 4 -20.10 4.79 -7.41
CA ALA A 4 -19.49 5.18 -8.68
C ALA A 4 -19.63 4.08 -9.74
N HIS A 5 -19.39 2.82 -9.36
CA HIS A 5 -19.61 1.67 -10.25
C HIS A 5 -21.07 1.61 -10.72
N LYS A 6 -22.04 1.76 -9.81
CA LYS A 6 -23.48 1.76 -10.16
C LYS A 6 -23.82 2.88 -11.15
N THR A 7 -23.39 4.11 -10.86
CA THR A 7 -23.66 5.26 -11.74
C THR A 7 -23.04 5.11 -13.12
N LEU A 8 -21.81 4.58 -13.21
CA LEU A 8 -21.19 4.32 -14.51
C LEU A 8 -21.90 3.22 -15.29
N HIS A 9 -22.33 2.15 -14.60
CA HIS A 9 -23.07 1.06 -15.23
C HIS A 9 -24.41 1.52 -15.81
N GLU A 10 -25.11 2.45 -15.15
CA GLU A 10 -26.33 3.08 -15.68
C GLU A 10 -26.08 3.85 -17.00
N LEU A 11 -24.84 4.30 -17.22
CA LEU A 11 -24.39 4.98 -18.44
C LEU A 11 -23.71 4.03 -19.45
N VAL A 12 -23.77 2.71 -19.23
CA VAL A 12 -23.08 1.69 -20.06
C VAL A 12 -21.54 1.86 -20.03
N LEU A 13 -21.01 2.35 -18.91
CA LEU A 13 -19.58 2.51 -18.66
C LEU A 13 -19.14 1.59 -17.52
N SER A 14 -17.90 1.09 -17.61
CA SER A 14 -17.29 0.24 -16.57
C SER A 14 -16.30 1.03 -15.71
N LEU A 15 -16.36 0.85 -14.39
CA LEU A 15 -15.34 1.39 -13.49
C LEU A 15 -14.09 0.50 -13.52
N ALA A 16 -13.07 0.88 -14.28
CA ALA A 16 -11.89 0.05 -14.48
C ALA A 16 -11.03 -0.12 -13.22
N SER A 17 -10.85 0.94 -12.43
CA SER A 17 -9.97 0.87 -11.25
C SER A 17 -10.38 1.82 -10.13
N HIS A 18 -9.88 1.53 -8.93
CA HIS A 18 -10.04 2.37 -7.75
C HIS A 18 -8.71 2.54 -7.02
N GLN A 19 -8.25 3.79 -6.88
CA GLN A 19 -7.03 4.10 -6.16
C GLN A 19 -7.30 4.17 -4.65
N VAL A 20 -6.55 3.41 -3.86
CA VAL A 20 -6.78 3.23 -2.42
C VAL A 20 -5.48 3.33 -1.64
N LYS A 21 -5.56 3.74 -0.37
CA LYS A 21 -4.39 3.73 0.50
C LYS A 21 -4.12 2.28 0.89
N TYR A 22 -2.94 1.79 0.54
CA TYR A 22 -2.54 0.44 0.92
C TYR A 22 -1.04 0.36 1.06
N SER A 23 -0.58 -0.12 2.21
CA SER A 23 0.84 -0.32 2.51
C SER A 23 0.98 -1.41 3.57
N LEU A 24 2.21 -1.79 3.93
CA LEU A 24 2.42 -2.76 5.01
C LEU A 24 1.88 -2.23 6.35
N LEU A 25 1.75 -0.92 6.49
CA LEU A 25 1.25 -0.25 7.69
C LEU A 25 -0.23 0.14 7.58
N GLU A 26 -0.79 0.18 6.36
CA GLU A 26 -2.19 0.53 6.08
C GLU A 26 -2.88 -0.61 5.32
N ARG A 27 -3.64 -1.42 6.06
CA ARG A 27 -4.34 -2.61 5.52
C ARG A 27 -5.86 -2.53 5.65
N GLU A 28 -6.40 -1.33 5.87
CA GLU A 28 -7.81 -1.18 6.22
C GLU A 28 -8.78 -1.65 5.12
N ILE A 29 -8.36 -1.60 3.85
CA ILE A 29 -9.16 -2.06 2.71
C ILE A 29 -9.53 -3.55 2.79
N GLU A 30 -8.75 -4.34 3.53
CA GLU A 30 -8.99 -5.77 3.74
C GLU A 30 -10.16 -6.02 4.69
N LYS A 31 -10.53 -5.03 5.52
CA LYS A 31 -11.54 -5.16 6.58
C LYS A 31 -12.78 -4.32 6.33
N ASN A 32 -12.65 -3.19 5.65
CA ASN A 32 -13.73 -2.23 5.46
C ASN A 32 -14.66 -2.54 4.26
N GLY A 33 -14.51 -3.72 3.65
CA GLY A 33 -15.33 -4.18 2.53
C GLY A 33 -14.91 -3.68 1.15
N ILE A 34 -13.89 -2.82 1.04
CA ILE A 34 -13.38 -2.36 -0.27
C ILE A 34 -12.78 -3.52 -1.07
N LEU A 35 -11.89 -4.32 -0.48
CA LEU A 35 -11.24 -5.42 -1.17
C LEU A 35 -12.25 -6.49 -1.65
N PRO A 36 -13.18 -6.99 -0.79
CA PRO A 36 -14.24 -7.91 -1.24
C PRO A 36 -15.14 -7.32 -2.33
N ALA A 37 -15.51 -6.03 -2.22
CA ALA A 37 -16.37 -5.39 -3.22
C ALA A 37 -15.65 -5.22 -4.55
N ALA A 38 -14.36 -4.87 -4.55
CA ALA A 38 -13.55 -4.75 -5.75
C ALA A 38 -13.42 -6.10 -6.47
N LYS A 39 -13.22 -7.19 -5.71
CA LYS A 39 -13.23 -8.57 -6.24
C LYS A 39 -14.57 -8.95 -6.85
N LYS A 40 -15.68 -8.66 -6.17
CA LYS A 40 -17.03 -8.98 -6.66
C LYS A 40 -17.43 -8.19 -7.90
N LEU A 41 -17.00 -6.93 -8.01
CA LEU A 41 -17.40 -6.01 -9.08
C LEU A 41 -16.38 -5.92 -10.22
N ASP A 42 -15.34 -6.76 -10.17
CA ASP A 42 -14.29 -6.81 -11.18
C ASP A 42 -13.52 -5.48 -11.36
N ILE A 43 -13.19 -4.82 -10.24
CA ILE A 43 -12.51 -3.53 -10.21
C ILE A 43 -11.06 -3.72 -9.75
N THR A 44 -10.10 -3.23 -10.54
CA THR A 44 -8.69 -3.26 -10.15
C THR A 44 -8.40 -2.23 -9.04
N LEU A 45 -7.68 -2.64 -7.99
CA LEU A 45 -7.25 -1.72 -6.95
C LEU A 45 -5.84 -1.20 -7.24
N ILE A 46 -5.63 0.10 -7.12
CA ILE A 46 -4.31 0.73 -7.28
C ILE A 46 -3.87 1.28 -5.92
N ALA A 47 -2.80 0.74 -5.36
CA ALA A 47 -2.26 1.21 -4.10
C ALA A 47 -1.56 2.56 -4.29
N TYR A 48 -2.05 3.62 -3.64
CA TYR A 48 -1.29 4.85 -3.48
C TYR A 48 -0.46 4.82 -2.19
N SER A 49 0.72 5.45 -2.23
CA SER A 49 1.69 5.43 -1.13
C SER A 49 2.06 4.03 -0.60
N PRO A 50 2.39 3.04 -1.46
CA PRO A 50 2.69 1.67 -1.01
C PRO A 50 3.92 1.58 -0.11
N LEU A 51 4.84 2.53 -0.23
CA LEU A 51 6.03 2.67 0.63
C LEU A 51 5.81 3.59 1.85
N GLU A 52 4.58 4.07 2.04
CA GLU A 52 4.13 4.90 3.16
C GLU A 52 5.06 6.12 3.39
N LEU A 53 5.11 6.99 2.38
CA LEU A 53 5.99 8.17 2.34
C LEU A 53 7.49 7.82 2.49
N GLY A 54 7.86 6.62 2.03
CA GLY A 54 9.20 6.08 2.06
C GLY A 54 9.62 5.43 3.38
N ILE A 55 8.75 5.39 4.41
CA ILE A 55 9.12 4.83 5.73
C ILE A 55 9.53 3.35 5.63
N LEU A 56 9.01 2.63 4.64
CA LEU A 56 9.27 1.21 4.39
C LEU A 56 10.55 0.96 3.56
N THR A 57 11.31 2.01 3.21
CA THR A 57 12.51 1.89 2.36
C THR A 57 13.81 1.73 3.14
N GLY A 58 13.76 1.81 4.46
CA GLY A 58 14.93 1.80 5.36
C GLY A 58 15.81 3.06 5.34
N LYS A 59 15.55 4.01 4.43
CA LYS A 59 16.28 5.30 4.34
C LYS A 59 16.27 6.11 5.65
N PHE A 60 15.27 5.88 6.48
CA PHE A 60 14.99 6.68 7.67
C PHE A 60 15.70 6.20 8.95
N ARG A 61 16.41 5.06 8.90
CA ARG A 61 17.15 4.51 10.04
C ARG A 61 18.23 5.46 10.56
N ARG A 62 18.97 6.12 9.65
CA ARG A 62 20.09 7.02 9.96
C ARG A 62 19.66 8.46 10.26
N TYR A 63 18.42 8.83 9.96
CA TYR A 63 17.95 10.22 9.97
C TYR A 63 16.66 10.42 10.78
N ARG A 64 16.44 9.61 11.82
CA ARG A 64 15.21 9.66 12.64
C ARG A 64 14.87 11.06 13.15
N GLU A 65 15.88 11.90 13.39
CA GLU A 65 15.66 13.28 13.83
C GLU A 65 15.24 14.22 12.69
N ARG A 66 15.83 14.08 11.48
CA ARG A 66 15.49 14.89 10.29
C ARG A 66 14.10 14.60 9.73
N ILE A 67 13.54 13.42 9.99
CA ILE A 67 12.17 13.07 9.62
C ILE A 67 11.14 14.06 10.18
N ARG A 68 11.40 14.57 11.38
CA ARG A 68 10.43 15.36 12.14
C ARG A 68 10.41 16.82 11.71
N SER A 69 11.40 17.29 10.94
CA SER A 69 11.61 18.71 10.67
C SER A 69 11.08 19.21 9.33
N THR A 70 10.57 18.37 8.41
CA THR A 70 10.13 18.85 7.07
C THR A 70 8.84 18.20 6.54
N GLY A 71 7.99 19.04 5.92
CA GLY A 71 6.83 18.61 5.11
C GLY A 71 5.68 17.92 5.86
N TYR A 72 4.83 17.21 5.10
CA TYR A 72 3.65 16.49 5.61
C TYR A 72 3.98 15.34 6.58
N ARG A 73 5.19 14.77 6.48
CA ARG A 73 5.66 13.66 7.33
C ARG A 73 5.57 13.98 8.83
N LYS A 74 5.76 15.24 9.25
CA LYS A 74 5.67 15.64 10.67
C LYS A 74 4.29 15.41 11.30
N TRP A 75 3.24 15.44 10.48
CA TRP A 75 1.85 15.24 10.93
C TRP A 75 1.37 13.79 10.76
N HIS A 76 2.09 13.00 9.97
CA HIS A 76 1.66 11.66 9.60
C HIS A 76 1.81 10.65 10.75
N ARG A 77 0.79 9.82 10.99
CA ARG A 77 0.68 9.00 12.22
C ARG A 77 1.86 8.06 12.45
N PHE A 78 2.43 7.48 11.39
CA PHE A 78 3.57 6.55 11.48
C PHE A 78 4.92 7.23 11.71
N PHE A 79 4.98 8.56 11.61
CA PHE A 79 6.18 9.34 11.88
C PHE A 79 6.13 10.03 13.26
N ARG A 80 4.98 9.98 13.96
CA ARG A 80 4.86 10.40 15.36
C ARG A 80 5.34 9.29 16.29
N ARG A 81 5.93 9.66 17.44
CA ARG A 81 6.52 8.72 18.43
C ARG A 81 5.65 7.49 18.73
N PRO A 82 4.36 7.61 19.08
CA PRO A 82 3.54 6.45 19.40
C PRO A 82 3.33 5.52 18.21
N GLY A 83 3.01 6.08 17.04
CA GLY A 83 2.81 5.32 15.81
C GLY A 83 4.08 4.63 15.36
N LEU A 84 5.20 5.36 15.33
CA LEU A 84 6.52 4.84 14.96
C LEU A 84 6.96 3.69 15.86
N LYS A 85 6.76 3.81 17.18
CA LYS A 85 7.10 2.74 18.13
C LYS A 85 6.28 1.48 17.86
N LYS A 86 4.98 1.63 17.60
CA LYS A 86 4.07 0.51 17.31
C LYS A 86 4.36 -0.14 15.95
N SER A 87 4.71 0.65 14.93
CA SER A 87 4.96 0.15 13.57
C SER A 87 6.40 -0.31 13.34
N LEU A 88 7.30 -0.14 14.31
CA LEU A 88 8.72 -0.43 14.14
C LEU A 88 9.01 -1.88 13.70
N PRO A 89 8.34 -2.93 14.23
CA PRO A 89 8.57 -4.30 13.75
C PRO A 89 8.23 -4.47 12.27
N LEU A 90 7.09 -3.91 11.83
CA LEU A 90 6.68 -3.95 10.42
C LEU A 90 7.57 -3.10 9.51
N ILE A 91 8.14 -2.00 10.02
CA ILE A 91 9.10 -1.19 9.26
C ILE A 91 10.43 -1.95 9.04
N ARG A 92 10.85 -2.79 9.99
CA ARG A 92 12.10 -3.56 9.90
C ARG A 92 11.97 -4.82 9.05
N LEU A 93 10.79 -5.42 9.00
CA LEU A 93 10.56 -6.67 8.27
C LEU A 93 11.06 -6.63 6.81
N PRO A 94 10.80 -5.58 6.00
CA PRO A 94 11.36 -5.50 4.65
C PRO A 94 12.88 -5.41 4.61
N GLU A 95 13.52 -4.81 5.61
CA GLU A 95 14.99 -4.75 5.71
C GLU A 95 15.58 -6.14 5.97
N GLU A 96 15.03 -6.87 6.95
CA GLU A 96 15.49 -8.21 7.33
C GLU A 96 15.35 -9.20 6.16
N ILE A 97 14.24 -9.15 5.44
CA ILE A 97 14.04 -9.97 4.24
C ILE A 97 15.00 -9.53 3.12
N ALA A 98 15.19 -8.22 2.93
CA ALA A 98 16.06 -7.70 1.89
C ALA A 98 17.52 -8.15 2.06
N GLU A 99 18.02 -8.18 3.30
CA GLU A 99 19.36 -8.65 3.65
C GLU A 99 19.57 -10.11 3.25
N ASN A 100 18.59 -10.98 3.47
CA ASN A 100 18.67 -12.40 3.13
C ASN A 100 18.59 -12.70 1.63
N HIS A 101 18.07 -11.76 0.84
CA HIS A 101 17.78 -11.97 -0.59
C HIS A 101 18.58 -11.06 -1.53
N GLY A 102 19.53 -10.27 -1.02
CA GLY A 102 20.29 -9.32 -1.85
C GLY A 102 19.42 -8.26 -2.52
N ALA A 103 18.27 -7.93 -1.93
CA ALA A 103 17.29 -6.99 -2.46
C ALA A 103 17.32 -5.66 -1.70
N THR A 104 16.47 -4.70 -2.10
CA THR A 104 16.25 -3.48 -1.30
C THR A 104 14.99 -3.62 -0.45
N ALA A 105 14.96 -2.99 0.73
CA ALA A 105 13.77 -2.94 1.57
C ALA A 105 12.55 -2.36 0.81
N ALA A 106 12.77 -1.40 -0.08
CA ALA A 106 11.72 -0.87 -0.95
C ALA A 106 11.15 -1.94 -1.90
N ALA A 107 12.01 -2.70 -2.58
CA ALA A 107 11.59 -3.77 -3.48
C ALA A 107 10.83 -4.87 -2.72
N VAL A 108 11.31 -5.25 -1.53
CA VAL A 108 10.62 -6.22 -0.67
C VAL A 108 9.27 -5.68 -0.22
N ALA A 109 9.21 -4.43 0.26
CA ALA A 109 7.96 -3.82 0.70
C ALA A 109 6.92 -3.85 -0.43
N LEU A 110 7.28 -3.43 -1.64
CA LEU A 110 6.42 -3.49 -2.82
C LEU A 110 6.00 -4.93 -3.18
N ARG A 111 6.93 -5.89 -3.11
CA ARG A 111 6.65 -7.30 -3.38
C ARG A 111 5.61 -7.85 -2.42
N ILE A 112 5.68 -7.52 -1.12
CA ILE A 112 4.74 -8.00 -0.10
C ILE A 112 3.30 -7.61 -0.44
N HIS A 113 3.08 -6.42 -1.02
CA HIS A 113 1.74 -5.99 -1.47
C HIS A 113 1.20 -6.84 -2.63
N LEU A 114 2.08 -7.33 -3.50
CA LEU A 114 1.73 -8.13 -4.68
C LEU A 114 1.50 -9.61 -4.34
N THR A 115 1.96 -10.08 -3.18
CA THR A 115 1.85 -11.49 -2.74
C THR A 115 0.70 -11.73 -1.75
N GLY A 116 -0.06 -10.70 -1.39
CA GLY A 116 -1.27 -10.84 -0.60
C GLY A 116 -2.37 -11.49 -1.43
N GLU A 117 -2.52 -12.79 -1.25
CA GLU A 117 -3.38 -13.73 -2.00
C GLU A 117 -2.79 -14.19 -3.35
N GLU A 118 -2.75 -15.51 -3.46
CA GLU A 118 -2.24 -16.41 -4.49
C GLU A 118 -1.98 -15.84 -5.89
N LEU A 119 -0.92 -16.37 -6.51
CA LEU A 119 -0.52 -16.21 -7.89
C LEU A 119 -1.59 -16.76 -8.86
N HIS A 120 -2.74 -16.09 -8.94
CA HIS A 120 -3.75 -16.36 -9.96
C HIS A 120 -3.41 -15.55 -11.22
N ARG A 121 -3.48 -16.26 -12.35
CA ARG A 121 -3.11 -15.88 -13.72
C ARG A 121 -3.40 -14.40 -14.07
N ILE A 122 -2.65 -13.89 -15.05
CA ILE A 122 -2.71 -12.50 -15.54
C ILE A 122 -4.12 -12.09 -16.03
N ASP A 123 -5.03 -13.05 -16.19
CA ASP A 123 -6.36 -12.87 -16.76
C ASP A 123 -7.48 -12.49 -15.76
N GLU A 124 -7.22 -12.33 -14.45
CA GLU A 124 -8.24 -11.91 -13.45
C GLU A 124 -8.05 -10.45 -12.93
N PRO A 125 -9.05 -9.54 -13.06
CA PRO A 125 -8.90 -8.09 -12.84
C PRO A 125 -8.80 -7.58 -11.39
N SER A 126 -9.09 -8.38 -10.37
CA SER A 126 -9.07 -7.94 -8.97
C SER A 126 -7.70 -8.07 -8.31
N LYS A 127 -6.70 -7.36 -8.83
CA LYS A 127 -5.34 -7.28 -8.26
C LYS A 127 -5.11 -5.93 -7.58
N ILE A 128 -4.29 -5.92 -6.52
CA ILE A 128 -3.70 -4.69 -6.00
C ILE A 128 -2.44 -4.41 -6.83
N VAL A 129 -2.48 -3.36 -7.64
CA VAL A 129 -1.33 -2.88 -8.41
C VAL A 129 -0.65 -1.77 -7.61
N CYS A 130 0.64 -1.96 -7.30
CA CYS A 130 1.46 -0.94 -6.67
C CYS A 130 2.10 -0.05 -7.73
N ARG A 131 1.76 1.24 -7.73
CA ARG A 131 2.43 2.25 -8.57
C ARG A 131 2.90 3.40 -7.69
N GLU A 132 4.19 3.72 -7.76
CA GLU A 132 4.70 4.97 -7.19
C GLU A 132 4.29 6.12 -8.12
N LEU A 133 3.45 7.02 -7.62
CA LEU A 133 3.13 8.27 -8.31
C LEU A 133 4.31 9.21 -8.07
N LEU A 134 5.18 9.32 -9.07
CA LEU A 134 6.18 10.38 -9.19
C LEU A 134 5.52 11.64 -9.75
#